data_AF-F7JQ60-F1
#
_entry.id   AF-F7JQ60-F1
#
_cell.length_a   1.000
_cell.length_b   1.000
_cell.length_c   1.000
_cell.angle_alpha   90.00
_cell.angle_beta   90.00
_cell.angle_gamma   90.00
#
_symmetry.space_group_name_H-M   'P 1'
#
loop_
_entity.id
_entity.type
_entity.pdbx_description
1 polymer ?
#
loop_
_entity_poly.entity_id
_entity_poly.type
_entity_poly.pdbx_seq_one_letter_code
_entity_poly.pdbx_strand_id
1 'polypeptide(L)'
;MVRECTEKDKEWLLAYLKEEAVYNTFLLADIEDFGFEESFQTVYMDEEQGEIKGVYLCFYQNFLLYCRENEVNISFLEQLFSSYIPDVVMGKTQTVQIVQRILTEHVLESRGLYLFADETCLEKENPEIHAAGMEDVDDIFAFLQSIDELRHLYTSKQMIADRIGKNCGVHYIIRRDGKIIAHANSAAQCEATTMIGGVSTAPEARGQGLGGQVVSKLCRDILAKGKTPCLFSIQGEEHNLYHRIGFRKIGEWGTLTKPANGGQQENVQKEQEKDSGAEKVNPHKKGMPSYIPIYNQLYEDIVNGVYEKGSLLPSEHLLAEKYHVSRNTLRQALTILNQDGYIYKKQGKGTFVSYDRAKKQADKIYNFLSEDALEKITDIRIDYNMGLPTKIAQIKLQLADGEEVLASNNVYVGENDPIGQSFLQIPLDVLAENQIDTGNEEQLLEFMNKGLYRLAAGSEMSVQLMEADEQVVPFLKIEPGTPVLHFEQLLFDKKQKPYARIKYYFCSGKYQIQFRW
;
A
#
# COMPACT_ATOMS: atom_id res chain seq x y z
N MET A 1 6.17 16.06 28.44
CA MET A 1 6.76 16.73 27.28
C MET A 1 7.23 15.64 26.36
N VAL A 2 6.66 15.59 25.16
CA VAL A 2 7.03 14.58 24.17
C VAL A 2 8.30 14.98 23.44
N ARG A 3 9.27 14.08 23.37
CA ARG A 3 10.51 14.26 22.61
C ARG A 3 10.89 12.97 21.88
N GLU A 4 11.70 13.12 20.85
CA GLU A 4 12.31 12.00 20.13
C GLU A 4 13.38 11.33 21.01
N CYS A 5 13.41 10.01 20.97
CA CYS A 5 14.37 9.19 21.71
C CYS A 5 15.64 8.99 20.90
N THR A 6 16.75 8.79 21.62
CA THR A 6 18.06 8.45 21.06
C THR A 6 18.60 7.20 21.74
N GLU A 7 19.74 6.67 21.29
CA GLU A 7 20.40 5.54 21.95
C GLU A 7 20.67 5.75 23.45
N LYS A 8 20.81 7.00 23.90
CA LYS A 8 20.98 7.33 25.33
C LYS A 8 19.74 7.02 26.18
N ASP A 9 18.57 6.97 25.55
CA ASP A 9 17.28 6.72 26.21
C ASP A 9 16.95 5.23 26.29
N LYS A 10 17.71 4.38 25.57
CA LYS A 10 17.39 2.95 25.36
C LYS A 10 17.15 2.20 26.66
N GLU A 11 18.09 2.27 27.60
CA GLU A 11 17.99 1.51 28.85
C GLU A 11 16.75 1.90 29.66
N TRP A 12 16.47 3.21 29.75
CA TRP A 12 15.35 3.74 30.50
C TRP A 12 14.01 3.39 29.86
N LEU A 13 13.92 3.52 28.53
CA LEU A 13 12.70 3.22 27.77
C LEU A 13 12.40 1.72 27.76
N LEU A 14 13.42 0.86 27.60
CA LEU A 14 13.23 -0.59 27.68
C LEU A 14 12.78 -1.01 29.08
N ALA A 15 13.31 -0.40 30.15
CA ALA A 15 12.86 -0.68 31.51
C ALA A 15 11.35 -0.36 31.67
N TYR A 16 10.90 0.80 31.20
CA TYR A 16 9.48 1.19 31.24
C TYR A 16 8.57 0.24 30.45
N LEU A 17 8.99 -0.15 29.23
CA LEU A 17 8.22 -1.06 28.38
C LEU A 17 8.19 -2.49 28.93
N LYS A 18 9.27 -2.95 29.59
CA LYS A 18 9.37 -4.31 30.16
C LYS A 18 8.41 -4.56 31.32
N GLU A 19 7.94 -3.52 32.01
CA GLU A 19 6.95 -3.67 33.09
C GLU A 19 5.65 -4.33 32.60
N GLU A 20 5.25 -4.07 31.36
CA GLU A 20 4.17 -4.79 30.67
C GLU A 20 4.66 -5.35 29.33
N ALA A 21 5.76 -6.13 29.38
CA ALA A 21 6.44 -6.67 28.20
C ALA A 21 5.50 -7.36 27.20
N VAL A 22 4.40 -7.97 27.66
CA VAL A 22 3.44 -8.64 26.79
C VAL A 22 2.75 -7.66 25.84
N TYR A 23 2.24 -6.53 26.35
CA TYR A 23 1.68 -5.46 25.52
C TYR A 23 2.75 -4.82 24.64
N ASN A 24 3.99 -4.78 25.13
CA ASN A 24 5.08 -4.09 24.46
C ASN A 24 5.95 -5.00 23.60
N THR A 25 5.51 -6.24 23.30
CA THR A 25 6.35 -7.22 22.57
C THR A 25 6.85 -6.66 21.24
N PHE A 26 5.99 -5.97 20.47
CA PHE A 26 6.37 -5.35 19.20
C PHE A 26 7.25 -4.11 19.38
N LEU A 27 6.88 -3.20 20.29
CA LEU A 27 7.70 -2.02 20.60
C LEU A 27 9.11 -2.40 21.06
N LEU A 28 9.22 -3.41 21.94
CA LEU A 28 10.49 -3.94 22.42
C LEU A 28 11.28 -4.58 21.29
N ALA A 29 10.65 -5.42 20.46
CA ALA A 29 11.31 -6.06 19.32
C ALA A 29 11.88 -5.02 18.34
N ASP A 30 11.07 -4.05 17.91
CA ASP A 30 11.46 -3.04 16.93
C ASP A 30 12.60 -2.14 17.46
N ILE A 31 12.59 -1.80 18.76
CA ILE A 31 13.65 -0.99 19.38
C ILE A 31 14.92 -1.79 19.62
N GLU A 32 14.80 -3.07 19.96
CA GLU A 32 15.93 -3.99 20.13
C GLU A 32 16.62 -4.28 18.78
N ASP A 33 15.85 -4.50 17.71
CA ASP A 33 16.34 -4.87 16.39
C ASP A 33 16.84 -3.67 15.56
N PHE A 34 16.15 -2.52 15.60
CA PHE A 34 16.42 -1.37 14.72
C PHE A 34 16.99 -0.13 15.44
N GLY A 35 16.88 -0.03 16.77
CA GLY A 35 17.38 1.14 17.51
C GLY A 35 16.65 2.44 17.19
N PHE A 36 17.37 3.56 17.15
CA PHE A 36 16.78 4.91 17.05
C PHE A 36 17.21 5.73 15.83
N GLU A 37 18.16 5.25 15.02
CA GLU A 37 18.81 6.06 13.96
C GLU A 37 18.35 5.69 12.52
N GLU A 38 17.28 4.91 12.39
CA GLU A 38 16.77 4.43 11.10
C GLU A 38 15.79 5.41 10.46
N SER A 39 15.86 5.60 9.13
CA SER A 39 14.99 6.55 8.42
C SER A 39 13.52 6.13 8.37
N PHE A 40 13.22 4.85 8.66
CA PHE A 40 11.87 4.28 8.63
C PHE A 40 11.26 4.12 10.03
N GLN A 41 12.02 4.37 11.09
CA GLN A 41 11.59 4.21 12.48
C GLN A 41 11.88 5.48 13.27
N THR A 42 10.88 5.97 14.00
CA THR A 42 11.08 7.08 14.93
C THR A 42 10.35 6.78 16.23
N VAL A 43 11.06 6.88 17.35
CA VAL A 43 10.53 6.62 18.68
C VAL A 43 10.42 7.93 19.44
N TYR A 44 9.25 8.19 20.00
CA TYR A 44 8.99 9.32 20.87
C TYR A 44 8.63 8.82 22.27
N MET A 45 9.00 9.62 23.26
CA MET A 45 8.69 9.38 24.66
C MET A 45 8.02 10.63 25.22
N ASP A 46 6.87 10.44 25.87
CA ASP A 46 6.28 11.47 26.73
C ASP A 46 6.85 11.37 28.12
N GLU A 47 7.57 12.41 28.52
CA GLU A 47 8.21 12.50 29.81
C GLU A 47 7.60 13.63 30.64
N GLU A 48 7.06 13.31 31.81
CA GLU A 48 6.56 14.31 32.76
C GLU A 48 7.23 14.12 34.12
N GLN A 49 7.87 15.17 34.63
CA GLN A 49 8.57 15.18 35.92
C GLN A 49 9.63 14.08 36.08
N GLY A 50 10.30 13.67 34.99
CA GLY A 50 11.31 12.61 35.01
C GLY A 50 10.72 11.20 35.02
N GLU A 51 9.43 11.05 34.73
CA GLU A 51 8.76 9.76 34.53
C GLU A 51 8.22 9.64 33.11
N ILE A 52 8.31 8.42 32.55
CA ILE A 52 7.73 8.11 31.24
C ILE A 52 6.22 7.90 31.41
N LYS A 53 5.42 8.68 30.68
CA LYS A 53 3.95 8.57 30.64
C LYS A 53 3.46 7.80 29.42
N GLY A 54 4.21 7.85 28.33
CA GLY A 54 3.89 7.11 27.12
C GLY A 54 5.07 6.97 26.17
N VAL A 55 5.00 5.94 25.33
CA VAL A 55 5.93 5.69 24.24
C VAL A 55 5.13 5.58 22.95
N TYR A 56 5.61 6.27 21.91
CA TYR A 56 5.00 6.30 20.58
C TYR A 56 6.06 5.92 19.56
N LEU A 57 5.78 4.94 18.70
CA LEU A 57 6.72 4.48 17.68
C LEU A 57 6.06 4.61 16.31
N CYS A 58 6.68 5.38 15.43
CA CYS A 58 6.33 5.47 14.02
C CYS A 58 7.22 4.50 13.24
N PHE A 59 6.61 3.55 12.52
CA PHE A 59 7.31 2.56 11.70
C PHE A 59 6.71 2.53 10.29
N TYR A 60 7.40 3.11 9.31
CA TYR A 60 6.83 3.44 8.01
C TYR A 60 5.49 4.21 8.16
N GLN A 61 4.36 3.61 7.75
CA GLN A 61 3.00 4.18 7.90
C GLN A 61 2.23 3.60 9.09
N ASN A 62 2.86 2.74 9.89
CA ASN A 62 2.27 2.17 11.10
C ASN A 62 2.63 3.03 12.32
N PHE A 63 1.73 3.06 13.30
CA PHE A 63 1.93 3.77 14.54
C PHE A 63 1.61 2.86 15.73
N LEU A 64 2.60 2.62 16.58
CA LEU A 64 2.44 1.85 17.80
C LEU A 64 2.45 2.80 18.98
N LEU A 65 1.57 2.58 19.95
CA LEU A 65 1.57 3.36 21.19
C LEU A 65 1.33 2.52 22.44
N TYR A 66 1.99 2.93 23.51
CA TYR A 66 1.79 2.37 24.83
C TYR A 66 1.86 3.47 25.89
N CYS A 67 0.80 3.57 26.68
CA CYS A 67 0.69 4.44 27.84
C CYS A 67 0.17 3.60 29.01
N ARG A 68 0.96 3.46 30.08
CA ARG A 68 0.61 2.60 31.23
C ARG A 68 -0.76 2.90 31.82
N GLU A 69 -0.98 4.18 32.12
CA GLU A 69 -2.23 4.69 32.71
C GLU A 69 -3.31 4.99 31.66
N ASN A 70 -3.08 4.62 30.40
CA ASN A 70 -3.91 4.98 29.24
C ASN A 70 -4.06 6.50 29.03
N GLU A 71 -3.19 7.30 29.63
CA GLU A 71 -3.13 8.74 29.42
C GLU A 71 -2.32 9.06 28.17
N VAL A 72 -3.02 9.33 27.08
CA VAL A 72 -2.43 9.64 25.78
C VAL A 72 -2.27 11.15 25.61
N ASN A 73 -1.12 11.59 25.13
CA ASN A 73 -0.90 12.99 24.82
C ASN A 73 -1.63 13.39 23.53
N ILE A 74 -2.90 13.77 23.65
CA ILE A 74 -3.77 14.09 22.52
C ILE A 74 -3.18 15.23 21.67
N SER A 75 -2.69 16.30 22.29
CA SER A 75 -2.12 17.44 21.56
C SER A 75 -0.90 17.06 20.73
N PHE A 76 -0.04 16.18 21.27
CA PHE A 76 1.07 15.62 20.50
C PHE A 76 0.57 14.78 19.32
N LEU A 77 -0.41 13.89 19.55
CA LEU A 77 -0.96 13.06 18.47
C LEU A 77 -1.66 13.87 17.39
N GLU A 78 -2.44 14.89 17.74
CA GLU A 78 -3.06 15.80 16.76
C GLU A 78 -2.00 16.52 15.94
N GLN A 79 -0.92 16.99 16.58
CA GLN A 79 0.20 17.62 15.88
C GLN A 79 0.91 16.61 14.96
N LEU A 80 1.19 15.40 15.45
CA LEU A 80 1.85 14.34 14.69
C LEU A 80 1.00 13.93 13.49
N PHE A 81 -0.28 13.65 13.70
CA PHE A 81 -1.20 13.19 12.66
C PHE A 81 -1.63 14.29 11.68
N SER A 82 -1.42 15.57 12.03
CA SER A 82 -1.53 16.67 11.07
C SER A 82 -0.44 16.64 9.98
N SER A 83 0.67 15.94 10.23
CA SER A 83 1.81 15.84 9.31
C SER A 83 1.84 14.56 8.47
N TYR A 84 1.26 13.48 8.97
CA TYR A 84 1.01 12.23 8.23
C TYR A 84 -0.13 11.46 8.92
N ILE A 85 -0.95 10.72 8.18
CA ILE A 85 -2.01 9.89 8.76
C ILE A 85 -1.53 8.43 8.74
N PRO A 86 -1.47 7.72 9.88
CA PRO A 86 -1.06 6.31 9.88
C PRO A 86 -2.13 5.42 9.22
N ASP A 87 -1.67 4.43 8.45
CA ASP A 87 -2.54 3.40 7.86
C ASP A 87 -3.11 2.47 8.95
N VAL A 88 -2.27 2.16 9.95
CA VAL A 88 -2.58 1.27 11.07
C VAL A 88 -2.07 1.88 12.38
N VAL A 89 -2.94 1.94 13.40
CA VAL A 89 -2.57 2.25 14.78
C VAL A 89 -2.75 1.01 15.67
N MET A 90 -1.75 0.67 16.48
CA MET A 90 -1.76 -0.54 17.31
C MET A 90 -1.29 -0.27 18.75
N GLY A 91 -1.90 -0.97 19.71
CA GLY A 91 -1.54 -0.86 21.12
C GLY A 91 -2.57 -1.50 22.04
N LYS A 92 -2.54 -1.13 23.33
CA LYS A 92 -3.63 -1.45 24.27
C LYS A 92 -4.96 -0.92 23.73
N THR A 93 -6.02 -1.74 23.77
CA THR A 93 -7.33 -1.36 23.23
C THR A 93 -7.82 -0.01 23.78
N GLN A 94 -7.66 0.23 25.08
CA GLN A 94 -8.07 1.48 25.74
C GLN A 94 -7.30 2.69 25.19
N THR A 95 -5.99 2.55 24.98
CA THR A 95 -5.14 3.60 24.43
C THR A 95 -5.49 3.89 22.95
N VAL A 96 -5.71 2.85 22.15
CA VAL A 96 -6.09 2.98 20.74
C VAL A 96 -7.50 3.59 20.57
N GLN A 97 -8.43 3.28 21.48
CA GLN A 97 -9.76 3.91 21.51
C GLN A 97 -9.71 5.43 21.67
N ILE A 98 -8.72 5.94 22.41
CA ILE A 98 -8.51 7.39 22.53
C ILE A 98 -8.03 7.95 21.19
N VAL A 99 -7.14 7.26 20.49
CA VAL A 99 -6.66 7.65 19.16
C VAL A 99 -7.78 7.66 18.11
N GLN A 100 -8.74 6.74 18.20
CA GLN A 100 -9.91 6.71 17.30
C GLN A 100 -10.73 8.00 17.34
N ARG A 101 -10.70 8.74 18.45
CA ARG A 101 -11.36 10.06 18.55
C ARG A 101 -10.70 11.12 17.67
N ILE A 102 -9.42 10.93 17.36
CA ILE A 102 -8.62 11.78 16.46
C ILE A 102 -8.77 11.28 15.02
N LEU A 103 -8.63 9.96 14.82
CA LEU A 103 -8.75 9.30 13.52
C LEU A 103 -10.15 8.71 13.33
N THR A 104 -11.13 9.59 13.11
CA THR A 104 -12.56 9.24 13.09
C THR A 104 -13.00 8.36 11.93
N GLU A 105 -12.21 8.31 10.85
CA GLU A 105 -12.48 7.44 9.69
C GLU A 105 -12.01 6.00 9.90
N HIS A 106 -11.23 5.72 10.94
CA HIS A 106 -10.64 4.39 11.16
C HIS A 106 -11.54 3.49 12.02
N VAL A 107 -11.51 2.19 11.71
CA VAL A 107 -12.27 1.14 12.39
C VAL A 107 -11.37 0.41 13.38
N LEU A 108 -11.82 0.32 14.63
CA LEU A 108 -11.13 -0.39 15.70
C LEU A 108 -11.56 -1.86 15.74
N GLU A 109 -10.59 -2.76 15.64
CA GLU A 109 -10.71 -4.17 15.99
C GLU A 109 -10.02 -4.44 17.34
N SER A 110 -10.70 -5.15 18.25
CA SER A 110 -10.12 -5.61 19.52
C SER A 110 -9.93 -7.12 19.50
N ARG A 111 -8.76 -7.59 19.93
CA ARG A 111 -8.44 -9.02 20.07
C ARG A 111 -8.00 -9.31 21.50
N GLY A 112 -8.40 -10.45 22.06
CA GLY A 112 -7.94 -10.85 23.38
C GLY A 112 -6.44 -11.13 23.35
N LEU A 113 -5.69 -10.54 24.28
CA LEU A 113 -4.27 -10.78 24.49
C LEU A 113 -4.11 -11.84 25.58
N TYR A 114 -3.38 -12.91 25.24
CA TYR A 114 -3.20 -14.07 26.09
C TYR A 114 -1.72 -14.27 26.41
N LEU A 115 -1.44 -14.65 27.65
CA LEU A 115 -0.12 -14.99 28.14
C LEU A 115 -0.11 -16.44 28.60
N PHE A 116 0.97 -17.15 28.28
CA PHE A 116 1.18 -18.51 28.77
C PHE A 116 1.36 -18.53 30.29
N ALA A 117 0.70 -19.47 30.97
CA ALA A 117 0.67 -19.53 32.43
C ALA A 117 0.88 -20.94 33.01
N ASP A 118 0.61 -22.01 32.26
CA ASP A 118 0.68 -23.37 32.78
C ASP A 118 1.25 -24.37 31.76
N GLU A 119 2.49 -24.82 32.00
CA GLU A 119 3.18 -25.82 31.17
C GLU A 119 2.51 -27.20 31.21
N THR A 120 1.80 -27.53 32.29
CA THR A 120 1.15 -28.84 32.46
C THR A 120 -0.03 -29.04 31.51
N CYS A 121 -0.58 -27.95 30.98
CA CYS A 121 -1.67 -27.97 30.00
C CYS A 121 -1.20 -28.19 28.55
N LEU A 122 0.12 -28.22 28.28
CA LEU A 122 0.62 -28.41 26.92
C LEU A 122 0.28 -29.80 26.36
N GLU A 123 -0.16 -29.82 25.10
CA GLU A 123 -0.46 -31.05 24.38
C GLU A 123 0.80 -31.91 24.20
N LYS A 124 0.64 -33.24 24.24
CA LYS A 124 1.76 -34.18 24.07
C LYS A 124 2.55 -33.92 22.79
N GLU A 125 3.84 -34.22 22.82
CA GLU A 125 4.70 -34.10 21.64
C GLU A 125 4.14 -34.93 20.48
N ASN A 126 4.08 -34.30 19.30
CA ASN A 126 3.73 -34.97 18.06
C ASN A 126 4.98 -35.02 17.17
N PRO A 127 5.49 -36.23 16.84
CA PRO A 127 6.69 -36.38 16.02
C PRO A 127 6.49 -35.97 14.55
N GLU A 128 5.24 -35.78 14.09
CA GLU A 128 4.94 -35.22 12.75
C GLU A 128 5.21 -33.70 12.67
N ILE A 129 5.56 -33.04 13.77
CA ILE A 129 5.86 -31.60 13.78
C ILE A 129 7.31 -31.38 13.35
N HIS A 130 7.50 -30.56 12.32
CA HIS A 130 8.80 -30.19 11.80
C HIS A 130 9.00 -28.68 11.85
N ALA A 131 10.22 -28.24 12.21
CA ALA A 131 10.64 -26.87 11.98
C ALA A 131 10.82 -26.66 10.48
N ALA A 132 10.22 -25.62 9.93
CA ALA A 132 10.25 -25.34 8.49
C ALA A 132 11.60 -24.76 8.04
N GLY A 133 12.05 -25.20 6.87
CA GLY A 133 13.21 -24.69 6.17
C GLY A 133 12.86 -23.72 5.03
N MET A 134 13.87 -23.27 4.28
CA MET A 134 13.67 -22.38 3.12
C MET A 134 12.87 -23.07 2.00
N GLU A 135 12.95 -24.39 1.92
CA GLU A 135 12.21 -25.26 1.01
C GLU A 135 10.70 -25.26 1.29
N ASP A 136 10.27 -24.93 2.50
CA ASP A 136 8.85 -24.95 2.89
C ASP A 136 8.15 -23.61 2.65
N VAL A 137 8.89 -22.54 2.30
CA VAL A 137 8.36 -21.17 2.21
C VAL A 137 7.17 -21.07 1.26
N ASP A 138 7.26 -21.69 0.08
CA ASP A 138 6.21 -21.69 -0.94
C ASP A 138 4.92 -22.33 -0.43
N ASP A 139 5.05 -23.49 0.21
CA ASP A 139 3.92 -24.25 0.73
C ASP A 139 3.29 -23.56 1.95
N ILE A 140 4.11 -22.96 2.83
CA ILE A 140 3.62 -22.17 3.98
C ILE A 140 2.85 -20.96 3.48
N PHE A 141 3.40 -20.23 2.51
CA PHE A 141 2.73 -19.07 1.93
C PHE A 141 1.40 -19.48 1.30
N ALA A 142 1.38 -20.53 0.48
CA ALA A 142 0.15 -21.05 -0.12
C ALA A 142 -0.88 -21.50 0.94
N PHE A 143 -0.43 -22.19 1.99
CA PHE A 143 -1.28 -22.63 3.10
C PHE A 143 -1.90 -21.43 3.83
N LEU A 144 -1.10 -20.44 4.22
CA LEU A 144 -1.60 -19.25 4.92
C LEU A 144 -2.52 -18.40 4.06
N GLN A 145 -2.27 -18.31 2.75
CA GLN A 145 -3.14 -17.63 1.79
C GLN A 145 -4.50 -18.34 1.60
N SER A 146 -4.55 -19.66 1.84
CA SER A 146 -5.79 -20.43 1.80
C SER A 146 -6.72 -20.21 3.00
N ILE A 147 -6.21 -19.62 4.09
CA ILE A 147 -6.97 -19.33 5.30
C ILE A 147 -7.46 -17.88 5.23
N ASP A 148 -8.78 -17.68 5.10
CA ASP A 148 -9.38 -16.35 4.88
C ASP A 148 -8.99 -15.34 5.99
N GLU A 149 -8.92 -15.78 7.25
CA GLU A 149 -8.59 -14.91 8.39
C GLU A 149 -7.11 -14.50 8.43
N LEU A 150 -6.22 -15.20 7.72
CA LEU A 150 -4.77 -14.96 7.73
C LEU A 150 -4.23 -14.41 6.41
N ARG A 151 -4.98 -14.53 5.31
CA ARG A 151 -4.56 -14.10 3.96
C ARG A 151 -4.00 -12.67 3.94
N HIS A 152 -4.65 -11.76 4.67
CA HIS A 152 -4.28 -10.35 4.73
C HIS A 152 -3.09 -10.04 5.66
N LEU A 153 -2.72 -10.96 6.56
CA LEU A 153 -1.59 -10.77 7.48
C LEU A 153 -0.25 -11.23 6.88
N TYR A 154 -0.29 -12.03 5.81
CA TYR A 154 0.87 -12.62 5.16
C TYR A 154 0.87 -12.27 3.67
N THR A 155 0.96 -10.99 3.34
CA THR A 155 0.84 -10.47 1.96
C THR A 155 2.06 -10.72 1.08
N SER A 156 3.21 -11.09 1.66
CA SER A 156 4.46 -11.32 0.93
C SER A 156 5.12 -12.63 1.37
N LYS A 157 5.41 -13.48 0.38
CA LYS A 157 6.22 -14.69 0.55
C LYS A 157 7.62 -14.38 1.08
N GLN A 158 8.18 -13.23 0.70
CA GLN A 158 9.49 -12.78 1.16
C GLN A 158 9.54 -12.60 2.69
N MET A 159 8.42 -12.23 3.33
CA MET A 159 8.35 -12.10 4.79
C MET A 159 8.60 -13.43 5.51
N ILE A 160 8.08 -14.53 4.96
CA ILE A 160 8.26 -15.88 5.52
C ILE A 160 9.71 -16.34 5.25
N ALA A 161 10.21 -16.12 4.04
CA ALA A 161 11.60 -16.42 3.67
C ALA A 161 12.61 -15.69 4.57
N ASP A 162 12.39 -14.39 4.83
CA ASP A 162 13.27 -13.59 5.67
C ASP A 162 13.28 -14.07 7.12
N ARG A 163 12.11 -14.45 7.67
CA ARG A 163 12.02 -14.98 9.04
C ARG A 163 12.79 -16.28 9.21
N ILE A 164 12.62 -17.21 8.27
CA ILE A 164 13.32 -18.50 8.26
C ILE A 164 14.82 -18.29 7.99
N GLY A 165 15.16 -17.55 6.93
CA GLY A 165 16.53 -17.38 6.47
C GLY A 165 17.43 -16.54 7.39
N LYS A 166 16.86 -15.52 8.08
CA LYS A 166 17.59 -14.68 9.04
C LYS A 166 17.52 -15.22 10.47
N ASN A 167 16.85 -16.35 10.70
CA ASN A 167 16.61 -16.94 12.02
C ASN A 167 15.91 -15.97 13.00
N CYS A 168 15.11 -15.04 12.47
CA CYS A 168 14.33 -14.05 13.23
C CYS A 168 12.96 -14.61 13.67
N GLY A 169 12.66 -15.87 13.35
CA GLY A 169 11.49 -16.59 13.82
C GLY A 169 11.51 -18.07 13.44
N VAL A 170 10.67 -18.86 14.09
CA VAL A 170 10.50 -20.29 13.80
C VAL A 170 9.09 -20.51 13.28
N HIS A 171 8.98 -21.32 12.24
CA HIS A 171 7.72 -21.84 11.71
C HIS A 171 7.68 -23.35 12.00
N TYR A 172 6.59 -23.82 12.60
CA TYR A 172 6.31 -25.23 12.80
C TYR A 172 5.17 -25.67 11.92
N ILE A 173 5.36 -26.81 11.24
CA ILE A 173 4.39 -27.38 10.32
C ILE A 173 4.15 -28.86 10.60
N ILE A 174 2.95 -29.33 10.25
CA ILE A 174 2.63 -30.75 10.11
C ILE A 174 2.22 -30.97 8.65
N ARG A 175 2.80 -31.99 8.02
CA ARG A 175 2.49 -32.37 6.64
C ARG A 175 1.81 -33.74 6.57
N ARG A 176 0.80 -33.87 5.72
CA ARG A 176 0.23 -35.16 5.29
C ARG A 176 -0.01 -35.12 3.78
N ASP A 177 0.35 -36.22 3.10
CA ASP A 177 0.25 -36.35 1.65
C ASP A 177 0.87 -35.17 0.87
N GLY A 178 2.03 -34.68 1.36
CA GLY A 178 2.77 -33.57 0.76
C GLY A 178 2.21 -32.18 1.06
N LYS A 179 1.05 -32.06 1.73
CA LYS A 179 0.42 -30.76 2.04
C LYS A 179 0.56 -30.40 3.52
N ILE A 180 0.71 -29.11 3.79
CA ILE A 180 0.66 -28.57 5.16
C ILE A 180 -0.78 -28.62 5.66
N ILE A 181 -0.97 -29.24 6.83
CA ILE A 181 -2.29 -29.38 7.47
C ILE A 181 -2.41 -28.64 8.80
N ALA A 182 -1.28 -28.29 9.42
CA ALA A 182 -1.23 -27.42 10.59
C ALA A 182 0.04 -26.58 10.57
N HIS A 183 -0.06 -25.35 11.06
CA HIS A 183 1.04 -24.39 11.11
C HIS A 183 0.92 -23.49 12.33
N ALA A 184 2.07 -23.08 12.89
CA ALA A 184 2.20 -21.98 13.85
C ALA A 184 3.59 -21.35 13.72
N ASN A 185 3.73 -20.06 14.03
CA ASN A 185 5.04 -19.40 13.98
C ASN A 185 5.24 -18.38 15.11
N SER A 186 6.49 -18.01 15.37
CA SER A 186 6.80 -16.80 16.13
C SER A 186 6.73 -15.58 15.21
N ALA A 187 5.90 -14.60 15.54
CA ALA A 187 5.66 -13.39 14.75
C ALA A 187 6.59 -12.23 15.13
N ALA A 188 6.86 -12.06 16.43
CA ALA A 188 7.77 -11.06 16.99
C ALA A 188 8.37 -11.60 18.29
N GLN A 189 9.56 -11.14 18.66
CA GLN A 189 10.22 -11.55 19.90
C GLN A 189 11.01 -10.39 20.48
N CYS A 190 11.03 -10.28 21.81
CA CYS A 190 11.98 -9.45 22.54
C CYS A 190 12.73 -10.33 23.56
N GLU A 191 13.51 -9.72 24.44
CA GLU A 191 14.20 -10.46 25.51
C GLU A 191 13.22 -11.25 26.41
N ALA A 192 12.06 -10.70 26.73
CA ALA A 192 11.14 -11.27 27.72
C ALA A 192 10.06 -12.19 27.12
N THR A 193 9.52 -11.84 25.96
CA THR A 193 8.33 -12.50 25.40
C THR A 193 8.53 -12.91 23.94
N THR A 194 7.69 -13.83 23.47
CA THR A 194 7.60 -14.18 22.06
C THR A 194 6.14 -14.27 21.66
N MET A 195 5.77 -13.43 20.69
CA MET A 195 4.43 -13.39 20.12
C MET A 195 4.26 -14.54 19.13
N ILE A 196 3.31 -15.42 19.41
CA ILE A 196 2.90 -16.51 18.50
C ILE A 196 1.88 -15.95 17.50
N GLY A 197 2.05 -16.29 16.23
CA GLY A 197 1.16 -15.94 15.14
C GLY A 197 0.94 -17.10 14.18
N GLY A 198 0.11 -16.85 13.15
CA GLY A 198 -0.10 -17.78 12.05
C GLY A 198 -0.64 -19.15 12.45
N VAL A 199 -1.24 -19.29 13.63
CA VAL A 199 -1.78 -20.56 14.11
C VAL A 199 -2.96 -20.95 13.24
N SER A 200 -2.86 -22.08 12.55
CA SER A 200 -3.91 -22.54 11.65
C SER A 200 -3.90 -24.04 11.44
N THR A 201 -5.07 -24.57 11.11
CA THR A 201 -5.27 -25.97 10.76
C THR A 201 -6.19 -26.03 9.55
N ALA A 202 -5.79 -26.82 8.54
CA ALA A 202 -6.54 -27.05 7.32
C ALA A 202 -7.98 -27.48 7.66
N PRO A 203 -9.02 -27.01 6.95
CA PRO A 203 -10.42 -27.33 7.24
C PRO A 203 -10.69 -28.82 7.47
N GLU A 204 -10.12 -29.67 6.62
CA GLU A 204 -10.23 -31.14 6.66
C GLU A 204 -9.52 -31.79 7.86
N ALA A 205 -8.58 -31.08 8.48
CA ALA A 205 -7.79 -31.56 9.61
C ALA A 205 -8.22 -30.93 10.96
N ARG A 206 -9.24 -30.06 10.95
CA ARG A 206 -9.81 -29.46 12.17
C ARG A 206 -10.45 -30.53 13.06
N GLY A 207 -10.51 -30.26 14.36
CA GLY A 207 -11.04 -31.20 15.37
C GLY A 207 -10.07 -32.32 15.80
N GLN A 208 -8.91 -32.44 15.16
CA GLN A 208 -7.88 -33.45 15.50
C GLN A 208 -6.87 -32.99 16.56
N GLY A 209 -7.02 -31.78 17.11
CA GLY A 209 -6.09 -31.22 18.12
C GLY A 209 -4.76 -30.69 17.58
N LEU A 210 -4.51 -30.77 16.26
CA LEU A 210 -3.23 -30.41 15.63
C LEU A 210 -2.79 -28.97 15.92
N GLY A 211 -3.72 -28.00 15.88
CA GLY A 211 -3.44 -26.61 16.25
C GLY A 211 -2.88 -26.47 17.66
N GLY A 212 -3.43 -27.22 18.63
CA GLY A 212 -2.93 -27.23 20.01
C GLY A 212 -1.54 -27.83 20.11
N GLN A 213 -1.25 -28.87 19.33
CA GLN A 213 0.04 -29.55 19.31
C GLN A 213 1.15 -28.67 18.72
N VAL A 214 0.91 -28.00 17.58
CA VAL A 214 1.92 -27.10 16.98
C VAL A 214 2.21 -25.89 17.88
N VAL A 215 1.18 -25.32 18.51
CA VAL A 215 1.36 -24.24 19.49
C VAL A 215 2.09 -24.76 20.73
N SER A 216 1.77 -25.95 21.22
CA SER A 216 2.44 -26.53 22.38
C SER A 216 3.93 -26.80 22.13
N LYS A 217 4.30 -27.28 20.93
CA LYS A 217 5.70 -27.41 20.53
C LYS A 217 6.40 -26.05 20.53
N LEU A 218 5.78 -25.04 19.94
CA LEU A 218 6.33 -23.69 19.89
C LEU A 218 6.50 -23.09 21.30
N CYS A 219 5.53 -23.31 22.20
CA CYS A 219 5.62 -22.90 23.61
C CYS A 219 6.85 -23.52 24.29
N ARG A 220 7.07 -24.84 24.15
CA ARG A 220 8.25 -25.50 24.76
C ARG A 220 9.56 -24.87 24.30
N ASP A 221 9.69 -24.56 23.02
CA ASP A 221 10.94 -23.97 22.50
C ASP A 221 11.13 -22.52 22.92
N ILE A 222 10.04 -21.76 23.03
CA ILE A 222 10.08 -20.39 23.55
C ILE A 222 10.50 -20.41 25.03
N LEU A 223 9.93 -21.31 25.83
CA LEU A 223 10.26 -21.49 27.25
C LEU A 223 11.71 -21.96 27.44
N ALA A 224 12.19 -22.88 26.58
CA ALA A 224 13.58 -23.34 26.61
C ALA A 224 14.58 -22.22 26.30
N LYS A 225 14.16 -21.15 25.62
CA LYS A 225 14.93 -19.92 25.39
C LYS A 225 14.79 -18.90 26.53
N GLY A 226 14.09 -19.24 27.62
CA GLY A 226 13.85 -18.35 28.76
C GLY A 226 12.82 -17.25 28.51
N LYS A 227 12.02 -17.35 27.44
CA LYS A 227 11.01 -16.35 27.07
C LYS A 227 9.61 -16.84 27.42
N THR A 228 8.67 -15.92 27.61
CA THR A 228 7.26 -16.27 27.84
C THR A 228 6.44 -16.17 26.54
N PRO A 229 5.74 -17.24 26.13
CA PRO A 229 4.84 -17.20 24.97
C PRO A 229 3.61 -16.30 25.20
N CYS A 230 3.27 -15.48 24.22
CA CYS A 230 2.04 -14.70 24.20
C CYS A 230 1.38 -14.73 22.81
N LEU A 231 0.08 -14.42 22.72
CA LEU A 231 -0.66 -14.46 21.46
C LEU A 231 -1.93 -13.60 21.48
N PHE A 232 -2.49 -13.37 20.30
CA PHE A 232 -3.82 -12.78 20.13
C PHE A 232 -4.86 -13.85 19.75
N SER A 233 -6.08 -13.69 20.25
CA SER A 233 -7.23 -14.51 19.86
C SER A 233 -8.49 -13.68 19.71
N ILE A 234 -9.26 -13.98 18.67
CA ILE A 234 -10.60 -13.42 18.43
C ILE A 234 -11.72 -14.24 19.11
N GLN A 235 -11.41 -15.43 19.60
CA GLN A 235 -12.40 -16.32 20.22
C GLN A 235 -12.56 -15.99 21.72
N GLY A 236 -13.82 -15.98 22.19
CA GLY A 236 -14.13 -15.89 23.62
C GLY A 236 -13.56 -17.07 24.40
N GLU A 237 -13.26 -16.86 25.69
CA GLU A 237 -12.52 -17.80 26.55
C GLU A 237 -13.09 -19.22 26.52
N GLU A 238 -14.42 -19.36 26.51
CA GLU A 238 -15.12 -20.65 26.55
C GLU A 238 -14.89 -21.53 25.31
N HIS A 239 -14.53 -20.92 24.18
CA HIS A 239 -14.28 -21.62 22.91
C HIS A 239 -12.81 -21.58 22.50
N ASN A 240 -11.95 -20.98 23.33
CA ASN A 240 -10.58 -20.70 22.97
C ASN A 240 -9.66 -21.91 23.23
N LEU A 241 -9.10 -22.47 22.15
CA LEU A 241 -8.04 -23.48 22.21
C LEU A 241 -6.93 -23.11 23.19
N TYR A 242 -6.49 -21.85 23.18
CA TYR A 242 -5.35 -21.37 23.96
C TYR A 242 -5.60 -21.49 25.46
N HIS A 243 -6.85 -21.32 25.91
CA HIS A 243 -7.17 -21.48 27.33
C HIS A 243 -6.96 -22.93 27.79
N ARG A 244 -7.34 -23.90 26.96
CA ARG A 244 -7.16 -25.33 27.25
C ARG A 244 -5.70 -25.76 27.31
N ILE A 245 -4.83 -25.09 26.54
CA ILE A 245 -3.39 -25.39 26.51
C ILE A 245 -2.57 -24.43 27.40
N GLY A 246 -3.17 -23.87 28.44
CA GLY A 246 -2.45 -23.18 29.52
C GLY A 246 -2.24 -21.68 29.34
N PHE A 247 -2.91 -21.04 28.38
CA PHE A 247 -2.93 -19.58 28.28
C PHE A 247 -4.06 -18.96 29.11
N ARG A 248 -3.82 -17.76 29.63
CA ARG A 248 -4.84 -16.92 30.28
C ARG A 248 -4.97 -15.58 29.57
N LYS A 249 -6.19 -15.06 29.46
CA LYS A 249 -6.43 -13.71 28.95
C LYS A 249 -5.86 -12.72 29.98
N ILE A 250 -5.03 -11.79 29.51
CA ILE A 250 -4.45 -10.73 30.35
C ILE A 250 -4.94 -9.32 29.93
N GLY A 251 -5.66 -9.25 28.82
CA GLY A 251 -6.39 -8.06 28.40
C GLY A 251 -6.65 -8.05 26.91
N GLU A 252 -6.57 -6.89 26.27
CA GLU A 252 -6.99 -6.71 24.88
C GLU A 252 -6.04 -5.82 24.07
N TRP A 253 -5.87 -6.21 22.82
CA TRP A 253 -5.06 -5.51 21.83
C TRP A 253 -5.96 -4.84 20.79
N GLY A 254 -5.77 -3.54 20.61
CA GLY A 254 -6.47 -2.73 19.64
C GLY A 254 -5.68 -2.59 18.35
N THR A 255 -6.36 -2.71 17.23
CA THR A 255 -5.83 -2.39 15.90
C THR A 255 -6.83 -1.48 15.19
N LEU A 256 -6.41 -0.29 14.80
CA LEU A 256 -7.24 0.74 14.21
C LEU A 256 -6.78 0.99 12.77
N THR A 257 -7.64 0.73 11.79
CA THR A 257 -7.30 0.74 10.35
C THR A 257 -8.30 1.54 9.53
N LYS A 258 -7.85 2.16 8.43
CA LYS A 258 -8.77 2.81 7.49
C LYS A 258 -9.56 1.76 6.70
N PRO A 259 -10.91 1.83 6.63
CA PRO A 259 -11.70 0.89 5.87
C PRO A 259 -11.40 1.01 4.37
N ALA A 260 -11.20 -0.12 3.70
CA ALA A 260 -11.08 -0.18 2.25
C ALA A 260 -12.45 0.12 1.62
N ASN A 261 -12.63 1.34 1.08
CA ASN A 261 -13.76 1.84 0.28
C ASN A 261 -15.19 1.30 0.57
N GLY A 262 -16.04 2.18 1.12
CA GLY A 262 -17.45 2.23 0.73
C GLY A 262 -18.45 1.33 1.44
N GLY A 263 -18.38 1.22 2.77
CA GLY A 263 -19.49 0.70 3.59
C GLY A 263 -20.24 1.85 4.25
N GLN A 264 -21.44 2.17 3.75
CA GLN A 264 -22.38 3.08 4.41
C GLN A 264 -22.70 2.58 5.82
N GLN A 265 -22.66 3.46 6.82
CA GLN A 265 -23.65 3.47 7.89
C GLN A 265 -23.72 4.83 8.59
N GLU A 266 -24.95 5.14 9.01
CA GLU A 266 -25.55 6.45 9.18
C GLU A 266 -25.20 7.16 10.51
N ASN A 267 -25.15 8.50 10.41
CA ASN A 267 -25.46 9.54 11.41
C ASN A 267 -25.85 9.11 12.84
N VAL A 268 -25.11 9.62 13.84
CA VAL A 268 -25.71 10.20 15.06
C VAL A 268 -24.94 11.47 15.50
N GLN A 269 -25.61 12.60 15.26
CA GLN A 269 -25.69 13.84 16.06
C GLN A 269 -24.44 14.71 16.33
N LYS A 270 -24.50 15.92 15.75
CA LYS A 270 -23.96 17.17 16.27
C LYS A 270 -24.76 17.62 17.51
N GLU A 271 -24.10 18.26 18.47
CA GLU A 271 -24.46 19.59 19.03
C GLU A 271 -23.33 20.08 19.96
N GLN A 272 -22.72 21.23 19.61
CA GLN A 272 -22.68 22.51 20.38
C GLN A 272 -21.49 22.64 21.36
N GLU A 273 -20.56 23.56 21.06
CA GLU A 273 -20.46 24.86 21.76
C GLU A 273 -19.42 25.79 21.08
N LYS A 274 -19.84 27.06 20.89
CA LYS A 274 -18.98 28.26 20.79
C LYS A 274 -18.81 28.75 22.25
N ASP A 275 -17.76 29.44 22.69
CA ASP A 275 -17.26 30.73 22.21
C ASP A 275 -16.05 31.20 23.05
N SER A 276 -15.39 32.22 22.52
CA SER A 276 -14.59 33.27 23.19
C SER A 276 -13.10 33.01 23.46
N GLY A 277 -12.30 33.93 22.90
CA GLY A 277 -10.85 33.86 22.85
C GLY A 277 -10.14 34.67 23.93
N ALA A 278 -8.82 34.49 23.97
CA ALA A 278 -7.87 35.49 24.42
C ALA A 278 -6.48 35.19 23.81
N GLU A 279 -5.90 36.24 23.26
CA GLU A 279 -4.63 36.32 22.58
C GLU A 279 -3.49 36.37 23.62
N LYS A 280 -2.43 35.55 23.49
CA LYS A 280 -1.00 35.96 23.34
C LYS A 280 0.07 35.02 23.90
N VAL A 281 0.99 34.73 22.97
CA VAL A 281 2.46 34.57 23.07
C VAL A 281 3.04 33.20 23.45
N ASN A 282 3.63 32.64 22.39
CA ASN A 282 4.48 31.46 22.24
C ASN A 282 5.81 31.62 23.02
N PRO A 283 6.41 30.52 23.52
CA PRO A 283 7.56 29.98 22.79
C PRO A 283 7.71 28.45 22.89
N HIS A 284 7.75 27.79 21.72
CA HIS A 284 8.69 26.73 21.28
C HIS A 284 8.05 25.81 20.22
N LYS A 285 7.84 26.37 19.01
CA LYS A 285 7.45 25.62 17.78
C LYS A 285 8.69 24.98 17.14
N LYS A 286 8.73 23.65 17.03
CA LYS A 286 9.30 22.98 15.84
C LYS A 286 8.13 22.82 14.87
N GLY A 287 8.01 23.78 13.95
CA GLY A 287 6.81 23.96 13.12
C GLY A 287 6.65 22.90 12.03
N MET A 288 5.40 22.72 11.59
CA MET A 288 5.02 22.03 10.36
C MET A 288 6.08 22.23 9.28
N PRO A 289 6.54 21.16 8.59
CA PRO A 289 7.50 21.28 7.51
C PRO A 289 7.11 22.43 6.60
N SER A 290 8.02 23.39 6.46
CA SER A 290 7.72 24.70 5.89
C SER A 290 7.07 24.65 4.50
N TYR A 291 7.20 23.52 3.79
CA TYR A 291 6.66 23.32 2.46
C TYR A 291 5.15 23.02 2.45
N ILE A 292 4.57 22.49 3.53
CA ILE A 292 3.17 22.02 3.54
C ILE A 292 2.17 23.18 3.31
N PRO A 293 2.28 24.34 3.99
CA PRO A 293 1.41 25.47 3.70
C PRO A 293 1.54 25.95 2.25
N ILE A 294 2.73 25.83 1.65
CA ILE A 294 3.01 26.26 0.28
C ILE A 294 2.45 25.27 -0.73
N TYR A 295 2.56 23.97 -0.45
CA TYR A 295 1.90 22.92 -1.22
C TYR A 295 0.40 23.18 -1.26
N ASN A 296 -0.25 23.37 -0.10
CA ASN A 296 -1.70 23.57 -0.02
C ASN A 296 -2.14 24.83 -0.77
N GLN A 297 -1.43 25.95 -0.62
CA GLN A 297 -1.75 27.19 -1.34
C GLN A 297 -1.60 27.04 -2.86
N LEU A 298 -0.51 26.43 -3.33
CA LEU A 298 -0.32 26.16 -4.76
C LEU A 298 -1.36 25.18 -5.31
N TYR A 299 -1.70 24.14 -4.55
CA TYR A 299 -2.76 23.20 -4.88
C TYR A 299 -4.11 23.91 -5.02
N GLU A 300 -4.49 24.75 -4.05
CA GLU A 300 -5.72 25.55 -4.10
C GLU A 300 -5.73 26.50 -5.30
N ASP A 301 -4.61 27.19 -5.57
CA ASP A 301 -4.47 28.06 -6.75
C ASP A 301 -4.70 27.26 -8.06
N ILE A 302 -4.12 26.07 -8.18
CA ILE A 302 -4.30 25.20 -9.34
C ILE A 302 -5.75 24.70 -9.46
N VAL A 303 -6.34 24.20 -8.38
CA VAL A 303 -7.70 23.63 -8.38
C VAL A 303 -8.77 24.70 -8.62
N ASN A 304 -8.56 25.90 -8.09
CA ASN A 304 -9.45 27.05 -8.30
C ASN A 304 -9.28 27.69 -9.69
N GLY A 305 -8.29 27.25 -10.48
CA GLY A 305 -8.04 27.71 -11.84
C GLY A 305 -7.26 29.03 -11.93
N VAL A 306 -6.53 29.41 -10.88
CA VAL A 306 -5.55 30.52 -10.94
C VAL A 306 -4.43 30.20 -11.94
N TYR A 307 -4.05 28.92 -12.01
CA TYR A 307 -3.15 28.39 -13.03
C TYR A 307 -3.88 27.32 -13.85
N GLU A 308 -4.06 27.58 -15.15
CA GLU A 308 -4.76 26.67 -16.06
C GLU A 308 -3.86 25.51 -16.52
N LYS A 309 -4.47 24.39 -16.93
CA LYS A 309 -3.75 23.24 -17.50
C LYS A 309 -2.83 23.68 -18.64
N GLY A 310 -1.60 23.19 -18.64
CA GLY A 310 -0.58 23.50 -19.65
C GLY A 310 0.05 24.89 -19.50
N SER A 311 -0.39 25.72 -18.56
CA SER A 311 0.25 27.00 -18.27
C SER A 311 1.59 26.80 -17.55
N LEU A 312 2.54 27.69 -17.83
CA LEU A 312 3.82 27.74 -17.15
C LEU A 312 3.65 28.41 -15.79
N LEU A 313 4.02 27.71 -14.71
CA LEU A 313 4.08 28.33 -13.39
C LEU A 313 5.17 29.41 -13.37
N PRO A 314 4.98 30.49 -12.57
CA PRO A 314 6.03 31.47 -12.34
C PRO A 314 7.33 30.80 -11.88
N SER A 315 8.47 31.44 -12.15
CA SER A 315 9.78 30.89 -11.77
C SER A 315 9.84 30.59 -10.27
N GLU A 316 10.68 29.63 -9.86
CA GLU A 316 10.89 29.30 -8.45
C GLU A 316 11.26 30.55 -7.61
N HIS A 317 11.95 31.51 -8.22
CA HIS A 317 12.28 32.77 -7.55
C HIS A 317 11.05 33.62 -7.27
N LEU A 318 10.17 33.80 -8.26
CA LEU A 318 8.94 34.61 -8.13
C LEU A 318 7.93 33.93 -7.20
N LEU A 319 7.82 32.61 -7.25
CA LEU A 319 6.96 31.86 -6.33
C LEU A 319 7.48 31.94 -4.89
N ALA A 320 8.79 31.83 -4.68
CA ALA A 320 9.37 31.94 -3.34
C ALA A 320 9.14 33.33 -2.74
N GLU A 321 9.21 34.38 -3.57
CA GLU A 321 8.85 35.75 -3.17
C GLU A 321 7.35 35.90 -2.89
N LYS A 322 6.49 35.43 -3.79
CA LYS A 322 5.02 35.47 -3.65
C LYS A 322 4.55 34.83 -2.35
N TYR A 323 5.12 33.68 -2.01
CA TYR A 323 4.73 32.91 -0.83
C TYR A 323 5.60 33.19 0.40
N HIS A 324 6.53 34.16 0.33
CA HIS A 324 7.42 34.57 1.42
C HIS A 324 8.17 33.39 2.09
N VAL A 325 8.72 32.48 1.29
CA VAL A 325 9.46 31.29 1.77
C VAL A 325 10.84 31.15 1.17
N SER A 326 11.66 30.29 1.79
CA SER A 326 12.93 29.90 1.21
C SER A 326 12.73 29.13 -0.11
N ARG A 327 13.70 29.23 -1.02
CA ARG A 327 13.66 28.45 -2.28
C ARG A 327 13.66 26.94 -2.04
N ASN A 328 14.31 26.46 -0.98
CA ASN A 328 14.33 25.03 -0.63
C ASN A 328 12.94 24.55 -0.21
N THR A 329 12.26 25.34 0.62
CA THR A 329 10.87 25.12 1.03
C THR A 329 9.93 25.03 -0.16
N LEU A 330 10.03 25.99 -1.09
CA LEU A 330 9.23 25.97 -2.31
C LEU A 330 9.54 24.75 -3.19
N ARG A 331 10.83 24.41 -3.38
CA ARG A 331 11.24 23.26 -4.20
C ARG A 331 10.69 21.95 -3.64
N GLN A 332 10.61 21.80 -2.32
CA GLN A 332 10.00 20.63 -1.69
C GLN A 332 8.48 20.57 -1.97
N ALA A 333 7.77 21.70 -1.85
CA ALA A 333 6.34 21.78 -2.20
C ALA A 333 6.08 21.44 -3.67
N LEU A 334 6.90 21.99 -4.59
CA LEU A 334 6.82 21.68 -6.02
C LEU A 334 7.16 20.22 -6.34
N THR A 335 8.08 19.61 -5.59
CA THR A 335 8.44 18.19 -5.78
C THR A 335 7.25 17.30 -5.45
N ILE A 336 6.54 17.58 -4.35
CA ILE A 336 5.40 16.79 -3.92
C ILE A 336 4.19 17.06 -4.82
N LEU A 337 3.92 18.32 -5.21
CA LEU A 337 2.89 18.64 -6.23
C LEU A 337 3.12 17.94 -7.57
N ASN A 338 4.38 17.69 -7.93
CA ASN A 338 4.75 16.94 -9.12
C ASN A 338 4.54 15.43 -8.93
N GLN A 339 4.81 14.89 -7.74
CA GLN A 339 4.53 13.48 -7.39
C GLN A 339 3.03 13.19 -7.38
N ASP A 340 2.24 14.10 -6.79
CA ASP A 340 0.77 14.05 -6.80
C ASP A 340 0.20 14.41 -8.19
N GLY A 341 1.08 14.90 -9.07
CA GLY A 341 0.85 15.17 -10.47
C GLY A 341 -0.24 16.21 -10.73
N TYR A 342 -0.21 17.29 -9.96
CA TYR A 342 -0.89 18.54 -10.28
C TYR A 342 -0.04 19.42 -11.22
N ILE A 343 1.27 19.17 -11.24
CA ILE A 343 2.25 19.86 -12.07
C ILE A 343 3.26 18.86 -12.65
N TYR A 344 4.02 19.27 -13.66
CA TYR A 344 5.13 18.49 -14.21
C TYR A 344 6.28 19.40 -14.65
N LYS A 345 7.51 18.87 -14.66
CA LYS A 345 8.72 19.65 -14.99
C LYS A 345 9.23 19.30 -16.40
N LYS A 346 9.35 20.32 -17.27
CA LYS A 346 10.09 20.20 -18.54
C LYS A 346 11.51 20.74 -18.35
N GLN A 347 12.52 19.88 -18.49
CA GLN A 347 13.92 20.26 -18.34
C GLN A 347 14.28 21.47 -19.24
N GLY A 348 14.85 22.52 -18.65
CA GLY A 348 15.21 23.77 -19.34
C GLY A 348 14.03 24.69 -19.70
N LYS A 349 12.77 24.23 -19.61
CA LYS A 349 11.57 24.99 -19.97
C LYS A 349 10.74 25.46 -18.76
N GLY A 350 10.89 24.82 -17.60
CA GLY A 350 10.20 25.20 -16.35
C GLY A 350 9.17 24.18 -15.88
N THR A 351 8.24 24.61 -15.01
CA THR A 351 7.23 23.76 -14.38
C THR A 351 5.84 24.13 -14.90
N PHE A 352 5.07 23.17 -15.37
CA PHE A 352 3.78 23.37 -16.02
C PHE A 352 2.65 22.68 -15.23
N VAL A 353 1.43 23.20 -15.30
CA VAL A 353 0.27 22.59 -14.65
C VAL A 353 -0.24 21.40 -15.46
N SER A 354 -0.44 20.24 -14.83
CA SER A 354 -1.08 19.05 -15.45
C SER A 354 -2.55 18.92 -15.08
N TYR A 355 -2.97 19.49 -13.95
CA TYR A 355 -4.35 19.37 -13.46
C TYR A 355 -5.38 19.98 -14.41
N ASP A 356 -6.44 19.21 -14.69
CA ASP A 356 -7.52 19.60 -15.59
C ASP A 356 -8.84 19.74 -14.82
N ARG A 357 -9.22 20.99 -14.50
CA ARG A 357 -10.48 21.29 -13.81
C ARG A 357 -11.72 20.89 -14.64
N ALA A 358 -11.59 20.81 -15.97
CA ALA A 358 -12.68 20.49 -16.88
C ALA A 358 -12.94 18.98 -17.04
N LYS A 359 -12.02 18.11 -16.58
CA LYS A 359 -12.23 16.64 -16.52
C LYS A 359 -13.25 16.24 -15.42
N LYS A 360 -14.49 16.76 -15.53
CA LYS A 360 -15.66 16.24 -14.83
C LYS A 360 -16.15 14.99 -15.55
N GLN A 361 -16.11 13.87 -14.83
CA GLN A 361 -16.79 12.61 -15.19
C GLN A 361 -16.36 12.03 -16.56
N ALA A 362 -15.07 11.73 -16.71
CA ALA A 362 -14.55 11.01 -17.87
C ALA A 362 -15.07 9.56 -17.89
N ASP A 363 -15.27 9.02 -19.10
CA ASP A 363 -15.56 7.61 -19.35
C ASP A 363 -14.61 6.71 -18.54
N LYS A 364 -15.12 5.61 -17.97
CA LYS A 364 -14.30 4.69 -17.14
C LYS A 364 -13.17 4.01 -17.92
N ILE A 365 -13.29 3.94 -19.25
CA ILE A 365 -12.33 3.29 -20.16
C ILE A 365 -12.06 4.27 -21.31
N TYR A 366 -10.79 4.66 -21.51
CA TYR A 366 -10.37 5.65 -22.49
C TYR A 366 -8.93 5.41 -22.96
N ASN A 367 -8.52 6.09 -24.03
CA ASN A 367 -7.14 6.05 -24.52
C ASN A 367 -6.24 6.96 -23.69
N PHE A 368 -5.53 6.41 -22.72
CA PHE A 368 -4.63 7.19 -21.87
C PHE A 368 -3.48 7.85 -22.64
N LEU A 369 -3.00 7.28 -23.76
CA LEU A 369 -1.97 7.95 -24.55
C LEU A 369 -2.48 9.23 -25.24
N SER A 370 -3.78 9.35 -25.46
CA SER A 370 -4.41 10.56 -26.00
C SER A 370 -4.78 11.56 -24.90
N GLU A 371 -5.31 11.06 -23.78
CA GLU A 371 -5.99 11.90 -22.78
C GLU A 371 -5.09 12.35 -21.62
N ASP A 372 -4.03 11.60 -21.32
CA ASP A 372 -3.18 11.78 -20.13
C ASP A 372 -1.75 12.24 -20.46
N ALA A 373 -1.52 12.66 -21.70
CA ALA A 373 -0.27 13.30 -22.10
C ALA A 373 -0.10 14.62 -21.34
N LEU A 374 1.07 14.82 -20.74
CA LEU A 374 1.41 16.05 -20.02
C LEU A 374 1.65 17.21 -21.00
N GLU A 375 2.15 16.91 -22.19
CA GLU A 375 2.29 17.86 -23.28
C GLU A 375 1.25 17.65 -24.38
N LYS A 376 0.98 18.70 -25.16
CA LYS A 376 0.01 18.65 -26.25
C LYS A 376 0.49 17.68 -27.33
N ILE A 377 -0.37 16.74 -27.69
CA ILE A 377 -0.19 15.87 -28.85
C ILE A 377 -0.46 16.71 -30.10
N THR A 378 0.50 16.77 -30.99
CA THR A 378 0.42 17.54 -32.24
C THR A 378 0.05 16.67 -33.43
N ASP A 379 0.39 15.39 -33.37
CA ASP A 379 0.22 14.43 -34.46
C ASP A 379 0.14 13.00 -33.90
N ILE A 380 -0.58 12.12 -34.59
CA ILE A 380 -0.62 10.68 -34.31
C ILE A 380 -0.37 9.95 -35.62
N ARG A 381 0.79 9.32 -35.73
CA ARG A 381 1.20 8.60 -36.94
C ARG A 381 0.82 7.14 -36.81
N ILE A 382 0.13 6.61 -37.80
CA ILE A 382 -0.30 5.21 -37.82
C ILE A 382 0.44 4.45 -38.92
N ASP A 383 0.86 3.24 -38.60
CA ASP A 383 1.40 2.26 -39.55
C ASP A 383 0.73 0.93 -39.27
N TYR A 384 -0.14 0.50 -40.18
CA TYR A 384 -0.98 -0.67 -39.98
C TYR A 384 -0.96 -1.62 -41.15
N ASN A 385 -1.18 -2.89 -40.83
CA ASN A 385 -1.41 -3.95 -41.79
C ASN A 385 -2.58 -4.84 -41.34
N MET A 386 -3.04 -5.69 -42.25
CA MET A 386 -4.08 -6.67 -41.99
C MET A 386 -3.54 -8.06 -42.29
N GLY A 387 -3.88 -9.03 -41.45
CA GLY A 387 -3.50 -10.41 -41.66
C GLY A 387 -3.75 -11.28 -40.44
N LEU A 388 -3.19 -12.49 -40.48
CA LEU A 388 -3.38 -13.46 -39.40
C LEU A 388 -2.71 -13.00 -38.09
N PRO A 389 -3.40 -13.16 -36.93
CA PRO A 389 -2.84 -12.82 -35.64
C PRO A 389 -1.72 -13.80 -35.23
N THR A 390 -0.83 -13.34 -34.35
CA THR A 390 0.06 -14.25 -33.61
C THR A 390 -0.76 -15.20 -32.73
N LYS A 391 -0.21 -16.37 -32.35
CA LYS A 391 -0.94 -17.34 -31.53
C LYS A 391 -1.44 -16.76 -30.20
N ILE A 392 -0.64 -15.90 -29.57
CA ILE A 392 -1.03 -15.19 -28.34
C ILE A 392 -2.21 -14.25 -28.61
N ALA A 393 -2.18 -13.50 -29.71
CA ALA A 393 -3.27 -12.60 -30.07
C ALA A 393 -4.56 -13.40 -30.40
N GLN A 394 -4.44 -14.52 -31.11
CA GLN A 394 -5.56 -15.43 -31.39
C GLN A 394 -6.23 -15.92 -30.09
N ILE A 395 -5.43 -16.39 -29.12
CA ILE A 395 -5.95 -16.88 -27.84
C ILE A 395 -6.59 -15.75 -27.04
N LYS A 396 -5.90 -14.61 -26.89
CA LYS A 396 -6.39 -13.49 -26.07
C LYS A 396 -7.64 -12.82 -26.65
N LEU A 397 -7.73 -12.72 -27.98
CA LEU A 397 -8.91 -12.20 -28.68
C LEU A 397 -9.98 -13.27 -28.95
N GLN A 398 -9.77 -14.51 -28.50
CA GLN A 398 -10.69 -15.65 -28.70
C GLN A 398 -11.10 -15.85 -30.16
N LEU A 399 -10.12 -15.76 -31.06
CA LEU A 399 -10.35 -15.84 -32.50
C LEU A 399 -10.32 -17.29 -33.00
N ALA A 400 -11.19 -17.60 -33.95
CA ALA A 400 -11.17 -18.84 -34.71
C ALA A 400 -9.97 -18.92 -35.66
N ASP A 401 -9.72 -20.11 -36.20
CA ASP A 401 -8.67 -20.28 -37.20
C ASP A 401 -9.06 -19.57 -38.51
N GLY A 402 -8.14 -18.73 -39.02
CA GLY A 402 -8.32 -17.97 -40.24
C GLY A 402 -8.92 -16.57 -40.06
N GLU A 403 -9.35 -16.20 -38.86
CA GLU A 403 -9.77 -14.81 -38.58
C GLU A 403 -8.57 -13.86 -38.62
N GLU A 404 -8.71 -12.77 -39.35
CA GLU A 404 -7.68 -11.75 -39.51
C GLU A 404 -7.89 -10.58 -38.54
N VAL A 405 -6.78 -9.91 -38.24
CA VAL A 405 -6.76 -8.69 -37.43
C VAL A 405 -6.10 -7.56 -38.21
N LEU A 406 -6.55 -6.34 -37.95
CA LEU A 406 -5.76 -5.14 -38.20
C LEU A 406 -4.76 -4.99 -37.05
N ALA A 407 -3.48 -4.91 -37.38
CA ALA A 407 -2.41 -4.61 -36.43
C ALA A 407 -1.82 -3.23 -36.75
N SER A 408 -1.79 -2.32 -35.78
CA SER A 408 -1.37 -0.93 -35.99
C SER A 408 -0.37 -0.47 -34.94
N ASN A 409 0.73 0.12 -35.39
CA ASN A 409 1.61 0.94 -34.57
C ASN A 409 1.16 2.39 -34.65
N ASN A 410 0.70 2.96 -33.53
CA ASN A 410 0.31 4.36 -33.44
C ASN A 410 1.35 5.10 -32.60
N VAL A 411 2.02 6.08 -33.18
CA VAL A 411 3.03 6.91 -32.51
C VAL A 411 2.45 8.28 -32.23
N TYR A 412 2.39 8.63 -30.94
CA TYR A 412 1.88 9.91 -30.46
C TYR A 412 3.04 10.90 -30.38
N VAL A 413 2.94 12.01 -31.11
CA VAL A 413 4.00 12.99 -31.25
C VAL A 413 3.64 14.26 -30.47
N GLY A 414 4.55 14.68 -29.59
CA GLY A 414 4.44 15.92 -28.82
C GLY A 414 4.88 17.13 -29.64
N GLU A 415 5.46 18.14 -28.97
CA GLU A 415 5.97 19.35 -29.64
C GLU A 415 7.13 19.07 -30.60
N ASN A 416 8.03 18.15 -30.23
CA ASN A 416 9.29 17.92 -30.92
C ASN A 416 9.54 16.44 -31.26
N ASP A 417 9.13 15.52 -30.39
CA ASP A 417 9.52 14.11 -30.43
C ASP A 417 8.33 13.18 -30.12
N PRO A 418 8.42 11.89 -30.49
CA PRO A 418 7.51 10.87 -30.00
C PRO A 418 7.47 10.84 -28.48
N ILE A 419 6.29 10.79 -27.91
CA ILE A 419 6.10 10.69 -26.46
C ILE A 419 5.55 9.34 -26.02
N GLY A 420 4.80 8.68 -26.90
CA GLY A 420 4.18 7.39 -26.64
C GLY A 420 3.94 6.62 -27.94
N GLN A 421 3.81 5.31 -27.81
CA GLN A 421 3.47 4.41 -28.89
C GLN A 421 2.48 3.38 -28.38
N SER A 422 1.51 3.02 -29.21
CA SER A 422 0.64 1.87 -28.97
C SER A 422 0.72 0.88 -30.12
N PHE A 423 0.72 -0.41 -29.79
CA PHE A 423 0.48 -1.48 -30.74
C PHE A 423 -0.93 -2.04 -30.53
N LEU A 424 -1.83 -1.77 -31.47
CA LEU A 424 -3.22 -2.22 -31.46
C LEU A 424 -3.40 -3.47 -32.31
N GLN A 425 -4.27 -4.36 -31.87
CA GLN A 425 -4.80 -5.47 -32.66
C GLN A 425 -6.32 -5.50 -32.54
N ILE A 426 -7.01 -5.42 -33.68
CA ILE A 426 -8.47 -5.36 -33.78
C ILE A 426 -8.93 -6.41 -34.80
N PRO A 427 -9.82 -7.36 -34.47
CA PRO A 427 -10.39 -8.28 -35.45
C PRO A 427 -11.10 -7.53 -36.58
N LEU A 428 -10.96 -7.97 -37.83
CA LEU A 428 -11.56 -7.27 -38.98
C LEU A 428 -13.08 -7.20 -38.90
N ASP A 429 -13.72 -8.21 -38.32
CA ASP A 429 -15.17 -8.23 -38.08
C ASP A 429 -15.64 -7.05 -37.21
N VAL A 430 -14.84 -6.63 -36.24
CA VAL A 430 -15.16 -5.47 -35.39
C VAL A 430 -15.16 -4.19 -36.21
N LEU A 431 -14.24 -4.04 -37.15
CA LEU A 431 -14.19 -2.89 -38.06
C LEU A 431 -15.40 -2.91 -39.00
N ALA A 432 -15.75 -4.07 -39.54
CA ALA A 432 -16.90 -4.25 -40.42
C ALA A 432 -18.24 -3.98 -39.72
N GLU A 433 -18.45 -4.52 -38.51
CA GLU A 433 -19.64 -4.31 -37.68
C GLU A 433 -19.84 -2.82 -37.35
N ASN A 434 -18.75 -2.07 -37.20
CA ASN A 434 -18.76 -0.63 -36.91
C ASN A 434 -18.65 0.24 -38.19
N GLN A 435 -18.71 -0.36 -39.38
CA GLN A 435 -18.69 0.33 -40.68
C GLN A 435 -17.45 1.24 -40.85
N ILE A 436 -16.29 0.77 -40.38
CA ILE A 436 -15.03 1.49 -40.49
C ILE A 436 -14.38 1.15 -41.83
N ASP A 437 -14.18 2.15 -42.68
CA ASP A 437 -13.43 2.00 -43.92
C ASP A 437 -11.93 1.98 -43.61
N THR A 438 -11.31 0.82 -43.82
CA THR A 438 -9.87 0.63 -43.61
C THR A 438 -9.01 1.38 -44.62
N GLY A 439 -9.56 1.85 -45.74
CA GLY A 439 -8.87 2.75 -46.67
C GLY A 439 -8.93 4.22 -46.25
N ASN A 440 -9.74 4.58 -45.26
CA ASN A 440 -9.87 5.93 -44.74
C ASN A 440 -9.09 6.07 -43.41
N GLU A 441 -7.85 6.54 -43.51
CA GLU A 441 -6.96 6.68 -42.35
C GLU A 441 -7.52 7.60 -41.25
N GLU A 442 -8.24 8.66 -41.61
CA GLU A 442 -8.83 9.58 -40.62
C GLU A 442 -9.93 8.88 -39.81
N GLN A 443 -10.82 8.13 -40.50
CA GLN A 443 -11.87 7.36 -39.84
C GLN A 443 -11.27 6.26 -38.96
N LEU A 444 -10.26 5.55 -39.47
CA LEU A 444 -9.57 4.50 -38.73
C LEU A 444 -8.87 5.06 -37.48
N LEU A 445 -8.18 6.18 -37.61
CA LEU A 445 -7.50 6.85 -36.50
C LEU A 445 -8.49 7.27 -35.40
N GLU A 446 -9.61 7.91 -35.76
CA GLU A 446 -10.65 8.30 -34.81
C GLU A 446 -11.27 7.08 -34.11
N PHE A 447 -11.50 6.00 -34.87
CA PHE A 447 -12.01 4.76 -34.30
C PHE A 447 -11.02 4.12 -33.31
N MET A 448 -9.74 4.02 -33.69
CA MET A 448 -8.70 3.45 -32.83
C MET A 448 -8.47 4.26 -31.55
N ASN A 449 -8.58 5.59 -31.61
CA ASN A 449 -8.31 6.45 -30.46
C ASN A 449 -9.52 6.70 -29.56
N LYS A 450 -10.74 6.68 -30.11
CA LYS A 450 -11.97 6.97 -29.35
C LYS A 450 -13.06 5.94 -29.52
N GLY A 451 -13.23 5.42 -30.73
CA GLY A 451 -14.31 4.46 -31.05
C GLY A 451 -14.23 3.20 -30.20
N LEU A 452 -13.07 2.54 -30.17
CA LEU A 452 -12.84 1.33 -29.38
C LEU A 452 -13.24 1.52 -27.92
N TYR A 453 -12.67 2.52 -27.25
CA TYR A 453 -12.92 2.73 -25.82
C TYR A 453 -14.38 3.03 -25.50
N ARG A 454 -15.09 3.76 -26.38
CA ARG A 454 -16.54 4.02 -26.23
C ARG A 454 -17.40 2.77 -26.32
N LEU A 455 -16.96 1.75 -27.06
CA LEU A 455 -17.68 0.47 -27.18
C LEU A 455 -17.42 -0.47 -26.00
N ALA A 456 -16.38 -0.22 -25.20
CA ALA A 456 -15.96 -1.10 -24.12
C ALA A 456 -16.98 -1.11 -22.98
N ALA A 457 -17.44 -2.30 -22.61
CA ALA A 457 -18.21 -2.51 -21.38
C ALA A 457 -17.31 -2.88 -20.19
N GLY A 458 -16.09 -3.35 -20.47
CA GLY A 458 -15.07 -3.70 -19.49
C GLY A 458 -13.68 -3.71 -20.11
N SER A 459 -12.66 -3.68 -19.28
CA SER A 459 -11.28 -3.88 -19.71
C SER A 459 -10.48 -4.64 -18.67
N GLU A 460 -9.57 -5.49 -19.13
CA GLU A 460 -8.53 -6.11 -18.32
C GLU A 460 -7.20 -5.47 -18.69
N MET A 461 -6.36 -5.14 -17.71
CA MET A 461 -5.12 -4.44 -17.95
C MET A 461 -4.01 -5.00 -17.06
N SER A 462 -2.84 -5.20 -17.65
CA SER A 462 -1.61 -5.59 -16.97
C SER A 462 -0.53 -4.54 -17.19
N VAL A 463 0.32 -4.33 -16.17
CA VAL A 463 1.33 -3.27 -16.14
C VAL A 463 2.68 -3.86 -15.77
N GLN A 464 3.71 -3.52 -16.54
CA GLN A 464 5.08 -3.99 -16.33
C GLN A 464 6.07 -2.85 -16.61
N LEU A 465 7.18 -2.85 -15.88
CA LEU A 465 8.35 -2.04 -16.22
C LEU A 465 9.28 -2.90 -17.09
N MET A 466 9.69 -2.38 -18.24
CA MET A 466 10.63 -3.06 -19.15
C MET A 466 11.74 -2.11 -19.58
N GLU A 467 12.83 -2.67 -20.08
CA GLU A 467 13.88 -1.91 -20.76
C GLU A 467 13.51 -1.76 -22.24
N ALA A 468 13.75 -0.58 -22.82
CA ALA A 468 13.50 -0.32 -24.23
C ALA A 468 14.38 -1.22 -25.10
N ASP A 469 13.73 -2.06 -25.90
CA ASP A 469 14.37 -2.97 -26.83
C ASP A 469 14.23 -2.51 -28.29
N GLU A 470 14.73 -3.31 -29.22
CA GLU A 470 14.66 -3.03 -30.66
C GLU A 470 13.23 -2.86 -31.20
N GLN A 471 12.20 -3.33 -30.49
CA GLN A 471 10.81 -3.20 -30.93
C GLN A 471 10.24 -1.81 -30.63
N VAL A 472 10.72 -1.14 -29.58
CA VAL A 472 10.16 0.14 -29.11
C VAL A 472 11.07 1.32 -29.47
N VAL A 473 12.39 1.11 -29.46
CA VAL A 473 13.41 2.12 -29.75
C VAL A 473 13.16 2.90 -31.05
N PRO A 474 12.82 2.27 -32.19
CA PRO A 474 12.59 2.98 -33.44
C PRO A 474 11.39 3.95 -33.39
N PHE A 475 10.36 3.60 -32.62
CA PHE A 475 9.13 4.39 -32.55
C PHE A 475 9.25 5.54 -31.56
N LEU A 476 9.84 5.30 -30.38
CA LEU A 476 9.97 6.32 -29.33
C LEU A 476 11.23 7.18 -29.47
N LYS A 477 12.19 6.80 -30.32
CA LYS A 477 13.48 7.48 -30.48
C LYS A 477 14.23 7.67 -29.16
N ILE A 478 14.28 6.60 -28.37
CA ILE A 478 14.97 6.53 -27.07
C ILE A 478 16.17 5.60 -27.15
N GLU A 479 17.10 5.73 -26.21
CA GLU A 479 18.25 4.84 -26.11
C GLU A 479 17.81 3.42 -25.70
N PRO A 480 18.39 2.36 -26.29
CA PRO A 480 18.23 0.99 -25.81
C PRO A 480 18.54 0.88 -24.30
N GLY A 481 17.77 0.08 -23.58
CA GLY A 481 17.93 -0.07 -22.13
C GLY A 481 17.19 0.99 -21.29
N THR A 482 16.62 2.04 -21.92
CA THR A 482 15.83 3.04 -21.18
C THR A 482 14.60 2.40 -20.52
N PRO A 483 14.34 2.58 -19.22
CA PRO A 483 13.12 2.07 -18.59
C PRO A 483 11.85 2.67 -19.20
N VAL A 484 10.96 1.80 -19.69
CA VAL A 484 9.68 2.13 -20.31
C VAL A 484 8.59 1.36 -19.58
N LEU A 485 7.46 2.03 -19.31
CA LEU A 485 6.28 1.36 -18.81
C LEU A 485 5.52 0.70 -19.97
N HIS A 486 5.26 -0.59 -19.84
CA HIS A 486 4.48 -1.38 -20.77
C HIS A 486 3.13 -1.73 -20.14
N PHE A 487 2.07 -1.30 -20.81
CA PHE A 487 0.69 -1.63 -20.46
C PHE A 487 0.13 -2.54 -21.53
N GLU A 488 -0.50 -3.65 -21.14
CA GLU A 488 -1.29 -4.46 -22.07
C GLU A 488 -2.73 -4.49 -21.60
N GLN A 489 -3.65 -4.05 -22.47
CA GLN A 489 -5.07 -3.94 -22.21
C GLN A 489 -5.87 -4.80 -23.21
N LEU A 490 -6.87 -5.51 -22.70
CA LEU A 490 -7.93 -6.14 -23.48
C LEU A 490 -9.24 -5.39 -23.24
N LEU A 491 -9.93 -5.02 -24.32
CA LEU A 491 -11.25 -4.40 -24.26
C LEU A 491 -12.33 -5.46 -24.51
N PHE A 492 -13.36 -5.46 -23.67
CA PHE A 492 -14.47 -6.40 -23.71
C PHE A 492 -15.78 -5.68 -24.06
N ASP A 493 -16.58 -6.32 -24.90
CA ASP A 493 -17.92 -5.87 -25.23
C ASP A 493 -18.91 -6.19 -24.10
N LYS A 494 -20.19 -5.83 -24.28
CA LYS A 494 -21.26 -6.12 -23.30
C LYS A 494 -21.50 -7.61 -23.04
N LYS A 495 -21.03 -8.49 -23.94
CA LYS A 495 -21.14 -9.95 -23.83
C LYS A 495 -19.86 -10.57 -23.26
N GLN A 496 -18.91 -9.76 -22.78
CA GLN A 496 -17.59 -10.20 -22.29
C GLN A 496 -16.73 -10.87 -23.37
N LYS A 497 -16.96 -10.58 -24.67
CA LYS A 497 -16.08 -11.01 -25.75
C LYS A 497 -14.95 -9.97 -25.91
N PRO A 498 -13.66 -10.39 -25.90
CA PRO A 498 -12.56 -9.48 -26.18
C PRO A 498 -12.57 -9.08 -27.66
N TYR A 499 -12.46 -7.79 -27.95
CA TYR A 499 -12.54 -7.28 -29.33
C TYR A 499 -11.42 -6.30 -29.69
N ALA A 500 -10.57 -5.92 -28.73
CA ALA A 500 -9.35 -5.20 -29.01
C ALA A 500 -8.28 -5.57 -27.99
N ARG A 501 -7.05 -5.70 -28.48
CA ARG A 501 -5.85 -5.87 -27.65
C ARG A 501 -4.94 -4.71 -27.94
N ILE A 502 -4.60 -3.95 -26.91
CA ILE A 502 -3.72 -2.80 -27.02
C ILE A 502 -2.51 -2.98 -26.12
N LYS A 503 -1.32 -2.75 -26.67
CA LYS A 503 -0.11 -2.55 -25.89
C LYS A 503 0.30 -1.09 -25.96
N TYR A 504 0.74 -0.52 -24.85
CA TYR A 504 1.16 0.87 -24.77
C TYR A 504 2.55 0.95 -24.18
N TYR A 505 3.35 1.85 -24.74
CA TYR A 505 4.72 2.14 -24.37
C TYR A 505 4.88 3.65 -24.36
N PHE A 506 5.41 4.19 -23.28
CA PHE A 506 5.57 5.64 -23.19
C PHE A 506 6.77 6.05 -22.35
N CYS A 507 7.33 7.21 -22.71
CA CYS A 507 8.50 7.75 -22.06
C CYS A 507 8.16 8.24 -20.64
N SER A 508 9.02 7.92 -19.68
CA SER A 508 8.87 8.41 -18.31
C SER A 508 8.86 9.94 -18.27
N GLY A 509 7.95 10.51 -17.47
CA GLY A 509 7.79 11.96 -17.35
C GLY A 509 7.05 12.66 -18.49
N LYS A 510 6.54 11.93 -19.51
CA LYS A 510 5.67 12.48 -20.57
C LYS A 510 4.17 12.24 -20.33
N TYR A 511 3.84 11.30 -19.46
CA TYR A 511 2.48 10.88 -19.16
C TYR A 511 2.25 10.80 -17.64
N GLN A 512 1.00 11.02 -17.23
CA GLN A 512 0.53 10.76 -15.88
C GLN A 512 -0.85 10.08 -15.97
N ILE A 513 -0.86 8.76 -15.81
CA ILE A 513 -2.08 7.96 -15.98
C ILE A 513 -2.81 7.85 -14.64
N GLN A 514 -4.12 8.09 -14.64
CA GLN A 514 -4.97 7.95 -13.45
C GLN A 514 -6.00 6.83 -13.64
N PHE A 515 -5.95 5.82 -12.77
CA PHE A 515 -6.99 4.77 -12.71
C PHE A 515 -8.12 5.21 -11.79
N ARG A 516 -9.34 5.25 -12.34
CA ARG A 516 -10.57 5.53 -11.59
C ARG A 516 -11.44 4.27 -11.65
N TRP A 517 -11.49 3.53 -10.56
CA TRP A 517 -12.26 2.27 -10.46
C TRP A 517 -13.74 2.55 -10.17
#